data_AF-A0A848YAU7-F1
#
_entry.id   AF-A0A848YAU7-F1
#
_cell.length_a   1.000
_cell.length_b   1.000
_cell.length_c   1.000
_cell.angle_alpha   90.00
_cell.angle_beta   90.00
_cell.angle_gamma   90.00
#
_symmetry.space_group_name_H-M   'P 1'
#
loop_
_entity.id
_entity.type
_entity.pdbx_description
1 polymer ?
#
loop_
_entity_poly.entity_id
_entity_poly.type
_entity_poly.pdbx_seq_one_letter_code
_entity_poly.pdbx_strand_id
1 'polypeptide(L)'
;DAIDRPHSTMVLDRMVGNFEFADLKISGFADKHVCRAPGWYPWTNALKEFGANACPPDNVGHMDMVTYVVETGGLRTLIWGDNRHNPAEGFWDAIGRIDVLTMPVDGSQHILSYDQANAIVERLKPKIVIPTHYLGETTTYTLSTLQPADEWVTAQKSHKTLDGPSMKLAAADVAGMDKEFMYFGHHAHKA
;
A
#
# COMPACT_ATOMS: atom_id res chain seq x y z
N ASP A 1 11.56 -9.03 -3.73
CA ASP A 1 10.21 -9.47 -4.16
C ASP A 1 9.88 -10.90 -3.73
N ALA A 2 10.84 -11.77 -3.36
CA ALA A 2 10.59 -13.09 -2.74
C ALA A 2 9.56 -13.98 -3.47
N ILE A 3 9.37 -13.76 -4.77
CA ILE A 3 8.40 -14.43 -5.65
C ILE A 3 8.68 -15.92 -5.84
N ASP A 4 9.88 -16.35 -5.45
CA ASP A 4 10.35 -17.73 -5.41
C ASP A 4 9.89 -18.50 -4.16
N ARG A 5 9.42 -17.80 -3.12
CA ARG A 5 9.01 -18.42 -1.85
C ARG A 5 7.60 -19.07 -1.86
N PRO A 6 6.58 -18.54 -2.55
CA PRO A 6 5.26 -19.15 -2.57
C PRO A 6 5.28 -20.54 -3.22
N HIS A 7 4.85 -21.57 -2.49
CA HIS A 7 4.60 -22.89 -3.05
C HIS A 7 3.20 -22.91 -3.71
N SER A 8 3.14 -22.51 -4.98
CA SER A 8 1.88 -22.31 -5.70
C SER A 8 1.98 -22.78 -7.15
N THR A 9 0.83 -23.11 -7.75
CA THR A 9 0.76 -23.44 -9.18
C THR A 9 0.94 -22.21 -10.07
N MET A 10 0.67 -21.02 -9.55
CA MET A 10 0.75 -19.75 -10.28
C MET A 10 1.17 -18.61 -9.36
N VAL A 11 2.17 -17.85 -9.80
CA VAL A 11 2.60 -16.59 -9.18
C VAL A 11 2.33 -15.45 -10.17
N LEU A 12 1.55 -14.46 -9.75
CA LEU A 12 1.30 -13.24 -10.52
C LEU A 12 2.30 -12.17 -10.07
N ASP A 13 3.34 -11.94 -10.87
CA ASP A 13 4.34 -10.89 -10.62
C ASP A 13 4.15 -9.71 -11.57
N ARG A 14 4.05 -8.50 -11.02
CA ARG A 14 3.89 -7.22 -11.75
C ARG A 14 2.84 -7.27 -12.88
N MET A 15 1.71 -7.93 -12.64
CA MET A 15 0.67 -8.14 -13.65
C MET A 15 -0.13 -6.85 -13.87
N VAL A 16 -0.18 -6.38 -15.11
CA VAL A 16 -1.09 -5.31 -15.55
C VAL A 16 -2.24 -5.92 -16.33
N GLY A 17 -3.47 -5.45 -16.09
CA GLY A 17 -4.67 -6.00 -16.69
C GLY A 17 -5.56 -6.70 -15.65
N ASN A 18 -6.33 -7.69 -16.07
CA ASN A 18 -7.32 -8.36 -15.23
C ASN A 18 -7.04 -9.86 -15.13
N PHE A 19 -7.20 -10.40 -13.92
CA PHE A 19 -7.33 -11.83 -13.66
C PHE A 19 -8.64 -12.08 -12.92
N GLU A 20 -9.43 -13.06 -13.37
CA GLU A 20 -10.74 -13.36 -12.80
C GLU A 20 -10.90 -14.87 -12.59
N PHE A 21 -11.36 -15.28 -11.41
CA PHE A 21 -11.67 -16.67 -11.07
C PHE A 21 -12.73 -16.73 -9.96
N ALA A 22 -13.87 -17.39 -10.22
CA ALA A 22 -14.99 -17.46 -9.29
C ALA A 22 -15.46 -16.05 -8.85
N ASP A 23 -15.46 -15.76 -7.54
CA ASP A 23 -15.81 -14.44 -7.00
C ASP A 23 -14.62 -13.48 -6.92
N LEU A 24 -13.42 -13.91 -7.32
CA LEU A 24 -12.20 -13.13 -7.28
C LEU A 24 -11.97 -12.41 -8.61
N LYS A 25 -11.72 -11.10 -8.53
CA LYS A 25 -11.14 -10.30 -9.61
C LYS A 25 -9.93 -9.52 -9.09
N ILE A 26 -8.82 -9.57 -9.82
CA ILE A 26 -7.63 -8.76 -9.56
C ILE A 26 -7.40 -7.88 -10.77
N SER A 27 -7.46 -6.57 -10.58
CA SER A 27 -7.18 -5.56 -11.60
C SER A 27 -5.86 -4.86 -11.28
N GLY A 28 -4.84 -5.00 -12.13
CA GLY A 28 -3.54 -4.37 -12.01
C GLY A 28 -3.41 -3.13 -12.88
N PHE A 29 -2.96 -2.02 -12.29
CA PHE A 29 -2.78 -0.73 -12.94
C PHE A 29 -1.30 -0.34 -12.93
N ALA A 30 -0.71 -0.19 -14.11
CA ALA A 30 0.67 0.27 -14.24
C ALA A 30 0.80 1.72 -13.75
N ASP A 31 1.76 1.95 -12.87
CA ASP A 31 2.12 3.28 -12.39
C ASP A 31 3.62 3.33 -12.05
N LYS A 32 4.02 4.35 -11.29
CA LYS A 32 5.41 4.62 -10.93
C LYS A 32 5.54 4.65 -9.42
N HIS A 33 6.64 4.06 -8.96
CA HIS A 33 7.07 4.19 -7.59
C HIS A 33 7.25 5.68 -7.23
N VAL A 34 7.15 6.03 -5.95
CA VAL A 34 7.58 7.35 -5.51
C VAL A 34 9.05 7.55 -5.89
N CYS A 35 9.36 8.65 -6.59
CA CYS A 35 10.71 8.89 -7.09
C CYS A 35 11.45 10.02 -6.36
N ARG A 36 10.78 10.65 -5.39
CA ARG A 36 11.35 11.63 -4.47
C ARG A 36 10.78 11.35 -3.08
N ALA A 37 11.63 10.88 -2.18
CA ALA A 37 11.23 10.60 -0.80
C ALA A 37 10.68 11.88 -0.15
N PRO A 38 9.46 11.85 0.42
CA PRO A 38 8.90 13.03 1.07
C PRO A 38 9.41 13.21 2.50
N GLY A 39 9.90 12.15 3.14
CA GLY A 39 10.44 12.14 4.49
C GLY A 39 11.81 12.80 4.64
N TRP A 40 12.31 12.76 5.88
CA TRP A 40 13.58 13.39 6.26
C TRP A 40 14.80 12.72 5.60
N TYR A 41 14.72 11.43 5.28
CA TYR A 41 15.79 10.69 4.65
C TYR A 41 15.57 10.55 3.14
N PRO A 42 16.37 11.21 2.29
CA PRO A 42 16.18 11.24 0.85
C PRO A 42 16.75 9.98 0.19
N TRP A 43 16.19 8.80 0.51
CA TRP A 43 16.70 7.49 0.06
C TRP A 43 16.84 7.38 -1.47
N THR A 44 16.02 8.12 -2.23
CA THR A 44 16.09 8.16 -3.70
C THR A 44 17.43 8.71 -4.23
N ASN A 45 18.22 9.41 -3.40
CA ASN A 45 19.56 9.86 -3.78
C ASN A 45 20.55 8.71 -3.92
N ALA A 46 20.37 7.61 -3.17
CA ALA A 46 21.24 6.45 -3.26
C ALA A 46 21.24 5.82 -4.66
N LEU A 47 20.10 5.85 -5.38
CA LEU A 47 20.04 5.35 -6.76
C LEU A 47 21.00 6.10 -7.68
N LYS A 48 21.20 7.41 -7.48
CA LYS A 48 22.13 8.21 -8.28
C LYS A 48 23.58 7.81 -8.06
N GLU A 49 23.93 7.37 -6.86
CA GLU A 49 25.27 6.87 -6.54
C GLU A 49 25.59 5.58 -7.34
N PHE A 50 24.56 4.82 -7.69
CA PHE A 50 24.65 3.65 -8.57
C PHE A 50 24.41 3.97 -10.06
N GLY A 51 24.37 5.25 -10.43
CA GLY A 51 24.15 5.68 -11.82
C GLY A 51 22.72 5.45 -12.34
N ALA A 52 21.74 5.25 -11.45
CA ALA A 52 20.34 5.05 -11.79
C ALA A 52 19.48 6.29 -11.52
N ASN A 53 18.50 6.54 -12.39
CA ASN A 53 17.49 7.56 -12.15
C ASN A 53 16.29 6.96 -11.42
N ALA A 54 15.82 7.66 -10.39
CA ALA A 54 14.60 7.29 -9.66
C ALA A 54 13.33 7.71 -10.41
N CYS A 55 13.37 8.87 -11.08
CA CYS A 55 12.19 9.51 -11.67
C CYS A 55 12.04 9.24 -13.17
N PRO A 56 10.80 9.15 -13.69
CA PRO A 56 10.53 9.13 -15.12
C PRO A 56 11.10 10.37 -15.85
N PRO A 57 11.37 10.28 -17.17
CA PRO A 57 11.08 9.14 -18.04
C PRO A 57 12.12 8.01 -17.96
N ASP A 58 13.30 8.28 -17.42
CA ASP A 58 14.46 7.37 -17.48
C ASP A 58 14.62 6.51 -16.22
N ASN A 59 13.53 6.29 -15.46
CA ASN A 59 13.59 5.48 -14.25
C ASN A 59 13.93 4.03 -14.57
N VAL A 60 14.71 3.40 -13.69
CA VAL A 60 14.98 1.96 -13.77
C VAL A 60 13.70 1.16 -13.48
N GLY A 61 13.60 -0.05 -14.06
CA GLY A 61 12.37 -0.85 -13.99
C GLY A 61 11.94 -1.28 -12.58
N HIS A 62 12.84 -1.26 -11.58
CA HIS A 62 12.43 -1.49 -10.19
C HIS A 62 11.65 -0.32 -9.58
N MET A 63 11.70 0.86 -10.22
CA MET A 63 10.91 2.05 -9.87
C MET A 63 9.59 2.12 -10.65
N ASP A 64 9.28 1.10 -11.46
CA ASP A 64 7.93 0.89 -11.99
C ASP A 64 7.14 0.06 -10.99
N MET A 65 5.89 0.46 -10.75
CA MET A 65 5.01 -0.20 -9.79
C MET A 65 3.67 -0.53 -10.42
N VAL A 66 2.97 -1.45 -9.76
CA VAL A 66 1.61 -1.82 -10.13
C VAL A 66 0.75 -1.71 -8.89
N THR A 67 -0.32 -0.93 -8.99
CA THR A 67 -1.38 -0.88 -7.98
C THR A 67 -2.42 -1.96 -8.30
N TYR A 68 -2.94 -2.64 -7.27
CA TYR A 68 -3.94 -3.69 -7.47
C TYR A 68 -5.27 -3.33 -6.81
N VAL A 69 -6.37 -3.51 -7.53
CA VAL A 69 -7.70 -3.63 -6.95
C VAL A 69 -8.05 -5.11 -6.89
N VAL A 70 -8.27 -5.62 -5.68
CA VAL A 70 -8.72 -7.00 -5.43
C VAL A 70 -10.19 -6.96 -5.03
N GLU A 71 -11.02 -7.66 -5.77
CA GLU A 71 -12.45 -7.77 -5.54
C GLU A 71 -12.81 -9.20 -5.18
N THR A 72 -13.45 -9.41 -4.04
CA THR A 72 -13.94 -10.71 -3.56
C THR A 72 -14.83 -10.48 -2.34
N GLY A 73 -15.76 -11.40 -2.05
CA GLY A 73 -16.63 -11.30 -0.87
C GLY A 73 -17.46 -10.02 -0.79
N GLY A 74 -17.75 -9.38 -1.93
CA GLY A 74 -18.49 -8.11 -2.02
C GLY A 74 -17.69 -6.85 -1.66
N LEU A 75 -16.38 -6.98 -1.44
CA LEU A 75 -15.48 -5.88 -1.10
C LEU A 75 -14.49 -5.59 -2.22
N ARG A 76 -14.09 -4.32 -2.34
CA ARG A 76 -13.02 -3.84 -3.22
C ARG A 76 -11.86 -3.31 -2.39
N THR A 77 -10.74 -4.00 -2.44
CA THR A 77 -9.51 -3.67 -1.70
C THR A 77 -8.47 -3.10 -2.65
N LEU A 78 -8.07 -1.85 -2.43
CA LEU A 78 -6.97 -1.21 -3.13
C LEU A 78 -5.67 -1.45 -2.38
N ILE A 79 -4.76 -2.20 -3.00
CA ILE A 79 -3.38 -2.37 -2.55
C ILE A 79 -2.54 -1.31 -3.26
N TRP A 80 -2.24 -0.21 -2.57
CA TRP A 80 -1.54 0.93 -3.18
C TRP A 80 -0.16 0.55 -3.71
N GLY A 81 0.59 -0.29 -2.98
CA GLY A 81 2.02 -0.56 -3.24
C GLY A 81 2.88 0.66 -2.92
N ASP A 82 4.14 0.68 -3.34
CA ASP A 82 5.05 1.81 -3.09
C ASP A 82 4.92 2.94 -4.14
N ASN A 83 3.69 3.14 -4.62
CA ASN A 83 3.36 4.08 -5.68
C ASN A 83 3.41 5.53 -5.20
N ARG A 84 3.73 6.42 -6.14
CA ARG A 84 3.63 7.88 -5.96
C ARG A 84 2.21 8.29 -5.55
N HIS A 85 2.10 9.44 -4.87
CA HIS A 85 0.83 9.94 -4.37
C HIS A 85 -0.14 10.48 -5.44
N ASN A 86 0.36 10.74 -6.65
CA ASN A 86 -0.36 11.49 -7.69
C ASN A 86 -0.41 10.74 -9.05
N PRO A 87 -1.05 9.56 -9.12
CA PRO A 87 -1.36 8.94 -10.40
C PRO A 87 -2.22 9.86 -11.29
N ALA A 88 -2.18 9.60 -12.60
CA ALA A 88 -2.93 10.36 -13.58
C ALA A 88 -4.45 10.27 -13.36
N GLU A 89 -5.22 11.27 -13.82
CA GLU A 89 -6.68 11.33 -13.60
C GLU A 89 -7.43 10.06 -14.00
N GLY A 90 -7.06 9.47 -15.15
CA GLY A 90 -7.68 8.22 -15.64
C GLY A 90 -7.49 7.01 -14.72
N PHE A 91 -6.50 7.00 -13.83
CA PHE A 91 -6.35 5.94 -12.82
C PHE A 91 -7.51 5.98 -11.83
N TRP A 92 -7.87 7.17 -11.33
CA TRP A 92 -8.91 7.35 -10.33
C TRP A 92 -10.28 6.95 -10.85
N ASP A 93 -10.56 7.28 -12.11
CA ASP A 93 -11.79 6.85 -12.79
C ASP A 93 -11.84 5.32 -12.95
N ALA A 94 -10.70 4.70 -13.24
CA ALA A 94 -10.63 3.26 -13.52
C ALA A 94 -10.72 2.40 -12.25
N ILE A 95 -10.17 2.84 -11.11
CA ILE A 95 -10.25 2.07 -9.86
C ILE A 95 -11.62 2.13 -9.18
N GLY A 96 -12.42 3.17 -9.46
CA GLY A 96 -13.78 3.32 -8.93
C GLY A 96 -13.85 3.33 -7.40
N ARG A 97 -14.95 2.81 -6.85
CA ARG A 97 -15.18 2.73 -5.39
C ARG A 97 -14.17 1.78 -4.75
N ILE A 98 -13.58 2.20 -3.63
CA ILE A 98 -12.70 1.39 -2.78
C ILE A 98 -13.33 1.27 -1.38
N ASP A 99 -13.41 0.06 -0.85
CA ASP A 99 -13.88 -0.19 0.52
C ASP A 99 -12.71 -0.25 1.50
N VAL A 100 -11.64 -0.96 1.12
CA VAL A 100 -10.45 -1.14 1.94
C VAL A 100 -9.26 -0.58 1.19
N LEU A 101 -8.51 0.32 1.82
CA LEU A 101 -7.33 0.95 1.24
C LEU A 101 -6.10 0.58 2.05
N THR A 102 -5.08 0.00 1.42
CA THR A 102 -3.78 -0.20 2.06
C THR A 102 -2.78 0.83 1.55
N MET A 103 -1.95 1.42 2.42
CA MET A 103 -1.03 2.50 2.02
C MET A 103 0.33 2.44 2.71
N PRO A 104 1.44 2.71 2.00
CA PRO A 104 2.79 2.68 2.58
C PRO A 104 3.07 3.94 3.42
N VAL A 105 2.60 3.94 4.66
CA VAL A 105 2.73 5.08 5.57
C VAL A 105 3.38 4.64 6.88
N ASP A 106 4.43 5.37 7.24
CA ASP A 106 5.28 5.09 8.39
C ASP A 106 5.78 6.42 8.99
N GLY A 107 6.34 6.39 10.21
CA GLY A 107 6.89 7.58 10.89
C GLY A 107 7.96 8.34 10.10
N SER A 108 8.76 7.63 9.30
CA SER A 108 9.82 8.26 8.52
C SER A 108 9.32 8.98 7.27
N GLN A 109 8.06 8.72 6.89
CA GLN A 109 7.44 9.19 5.64
C GLN A 109 8.28 8.73 4.43
N HIS A 110 8.61 7.44 4.40
CA HIS A 110 9.52 6.84 3.41
C HIS A 110 8.92 6.86 2.00
N ILE A 111 7.66 6.44 1.86
CA ILE A 111 6.96 6.43 0.57
C ILE A 111 5.98 7.59 0.44
N LEU A 112 5.05 7.71 1.38
CA LEU A 112 4.06 8.78 1.42
C LEU A 112 4.24 9.64 2.66
N SER A 113 4.11 10.95 2.50
CA SER A 113 3.88 11.83 3.64
C SER A 113 2.48 11.65 4.21
N TYR A 114 2.27 12.11 5.44
CA TYR A 114 0.94 12.10 6.04
C TYR A 114 -0.06 12.92 5.23
N ASP A 115 0.34 14.09 4.73
CA ASP A 115 -0.53 14.93 3.90
C ASP A 115 -0.89 14.27 2.57
N GLN A 116 0.09 13.62 1.93
CA GLN A 116 -0.14 12.86 0.70
C GLN A 116 -1.10 11.70 0.95
N ALA A 117 -0.89 10.94 2.03
CA ALA A 117 -1.74 9.82 2.37
C ALA A 117 -3.17 10.28 2.71
N ASN A 118 -3.31 11.32 3.53
CA ASN A 118 -4.60 11.90 3.90
C ASN A 118 -5.35 12.43 2.67
N ALA A 119 -4.66 13.05 1.70
CA ALA A 119 -5.29 13.51 0.47
C ALA A 119 -5.88 12.36 -0.37
N ILE A 120 -5.18 11.21 -0.41
CA ILE A 120 -5.67 10.01 -1.09
C ILE A 120 -6.89 9.43 -0.35
N VAL A 121 -6.82 9.35 0.99
CA VAL A 121 -7.95 8.89 1.83
C VAL A 121 -9.17 9.78 1.62
N GLU A 122 -9.01 11.11 1.58
CA GLU A 122 -10.12 12.05 1.35
C GLU A 122 -10.69 11.97 -0.07
N ARG A 123 -9.86 11.67 -1.07
CA ARG A 123 -10.30 11.46 -2.45
C ARG A 123 -11.12 10.17 -2.59
N LEU A 124 -10.62 9.06 -2.03
CA LEU A 124 -11.22 7.73 -2.19
C LEU A 124 -12.36 7.45 -1.22
N LYS A 125 -12.36 8.10 -0.05
CA LYS A 125 -13.32 7.89 1.04
C LYS A 125 -13.55 6.41 1.36
N PRO A 126 -12.48 5.63 1.61
CA PRO A 126 -12.61 4.22 1.91
C PRO A 126 -13.30 4.01 3.26
N LYS A 127 -13.86 2.82 3.44
CA LYS A 127 -14.46 2.38 4.70
C LYS A 127 -13.38 2.05 5.73
N ILE A 128 -12.31 1.40 5.29
CA ILE A 128 -11.17 0.99 6.11
C ILE A 128 -9.86 1.47 5.47
N VAL A 129 -8.92 1.93 6.29
CA VAL A 129 -7.55 2.25 5.89
C VAL A 129 -6.57 1.38 6.67
N ILE A 130 -5.60 0.77 6.01
CA ILE A 130 -4.59 -0.11 6.62
C ILE A 130 -3.19 0.40 6.23
N PRO A 131 -2.37 0.91 7.17
CA PRO A 131 -0.98 1.21 6.86
C PRO A 131 -0.22 -0.08 6.51
N THR A 132 0.68 0.02 5.55
CA THR A 132 1.63 -1.02 5.10
C THR A 132 3.03 -0.42 5.01
N HIS A 133 4.03 -1.23 4.67
CA HIS A 133 5.41 -0.76 4.43
C HIS A 133 5.98 0.13 5.56
N TYR A 134 5.61 -0.18 6.80
CA TYR A 134 6.12 0.44 8.02
C TYR A 134 7.08 -0.51 8.74
N LEU A 135 7.72 -0.05 9.82
CA LEU A 135 8.59 -0.87 10.66
C LEU A 135 7.83 -2.06 11.28
N GLY A 136 8.08 -3.25 10.79
CA GLY A 136 7.68 -4.52 11.41
C GLY A 136 8.88 -5.23 12.03
N GLU A 137 8.80 -5.61 13.31
CA GLU A 137 9.90 -6.25 14.05
C GLU A 137 10.49 -7.50 13.35
N THR A 138 9.68 -8.26 12.62
CA THR A 138 10.12 -9.49 11.93
C THR A 138 10.38 -9.34 10.44
N THR A 139 9.92 -8.26 9.84
CA THR A 139 9.96 -8.06 8.38
C THR A 139 10.90 -6.95 7.95
N THR A 140 11.37 -6.13 8.90
CA THR A 140 12.21 -4.97 8.61
C THR A 140 13.65 -5.23 8.99
N TYR A 141 14.56 -4.88 8.09
CA TYR A 141 15.99 -5.00 8.33
C TYR A 141 16.49 -3.93 9.32
N THR A 142 17.50 -4.25 10.12
CA THR A 142 18.05 -3.34 11.16
C THR A 142 18.57 -2.01 10.62
N LEU A 143 19.06 -1.98 9.37
CA LEU A 143 19.53 -0.75 8.71
C LEU A 143 18.41 0.05 8.02
N SER A 144 17.15 -0.37 8.16
CA SER A 144 16.03 0.37 7.61
C SER A 144 15.83 1.71 8.31
N THR A 145 15.33 2.69 7.56
CA THR A 145 14.87 3.99 8.11
C THR A 145 13.39 3.98 8.46
N LEU A 146 12.67 2.90 8.13
CA LEU A 146 11.25 2.77 8.42
C LEU A 146 10.99 2.88 9.92
N GLN A 147 9.90 3.57 10.26
CA GLN A 147 9.39 3.72 11.61
C GLN A 147 8.02 3.06 11.73
N PRO A 148 7.48 2.90 12.96
CA PRO A 148 6.11 2.42 13.12
C PRO A 148 5.09 3.38 12.48
N ALA A 149 3.89 2.91 12.18
CA ALA A 149 2.81 3.74 11.63
C ALA A 149 1.97 4.44 12.71
N ASP A 150 2.31 4.24 13.98
CA ASP A 150 1.55 4.65 15.17
C ASP A 150 1.17 6.12 15.17
N GLU A 151 2.10 7.02 14.84
CA GLU A 151 1.85 8.47 14.81
C GLU A 151 0.74 8.82 13.82
N TRP A 152 0.80 8.29 12.59
CA TRP A 152 -0.21 8.56 11.57
C TRP A 152 -1.58 7.97 11.94
N VAL A 153 -1.60 6.74 12.47
CA VAL A 153 -2.84 6.03 12.82
C VAL A 153 -3.54 6.65 14.02
N THR A 154 -2.81 6.92 15.10
CA THR A 154 -3.39 7.45 16.35
C THR A 154 -3.84 8.90 16.23
N ALA A 155 -3.32 9.64 15.25
CA ALA A 155 -3.81 10.97 14.91
C ALA A 155 -5.21 10.97 14.27
N GLN A 156 -5.71 9.81 13.79
CA GLN A 156 -7.00 9.71 13.11
C GLN A 156 -8.16 9.62 14.09
N LYS A 157 -9.30 10.19 13.68
CA LYS A 157 -10.54 10.21 14.49
C LYS A 157 -11.05 8.82 14.84
N SER A 158 -10.94 7.87 13.91
CA SER A 158 -11.35 6.48 14.08
C SER A 158 -10.16 5.58 13.76
N HIS A 159 -9.68 4.87 14.77
CA HIS A 159 -8.56 3.94 14.62
C HIS A 159 -8.71 2.76 15.57
N LYS A 160 -8.11 1.64 15.18
CA LYS A 160 -8.08 0.39 15.92
C LYS A 160 -6.75 -0.32 15.69
N THR A 161 -6.03 -0.60 16.78
CA THR A 161 -4.95 -1.58 16.77
C THR A 161 -5.56 -2.98 16.81
N LEU A 162 -5.14 -3.84 15.90
CA LEU A 162 -5.60 -5.23 15.81
C LEU A 162 -4.79 -6.12 16.77
N ASP A 163 -5.38 -7.20 17.27
CA ASP A 163 -4.73 -8.06 18.28
C ASP A 163 -3.81 -9.15 17.71
N GLY A 164 -3.82 -9.34 16.38
CA GLY A 164 -3.16 -10.44 15.70
C GLY A 164 -2.79 -10.15 14.24
N PRO A 165 -2.13 -11.10 13.57
CA PRO A 165 -1.56 -10.93 12.22
C PRO A 165 -2.59 -11.02 11.09
N SER A 166 -3.85 -11.27 11.43
CA SER A 166 -4.91 -11.46 10.45
C SER A 166 -6.22 -10.86 10.95
N MET A 167 -7.08 -10.54 9.99
CA MET A 167 -8.43 -10.08 10.23
C MET A 167 -9.36 -10.72 9.20
N LYS A 168 -10.66 -10.74 9.51
CA LYS A 168 -11.70 -11.16 8.57
C LYS A 168 -12.64 -9.99 8.37
N LEU A 169 -13.02 -9.76 7.13
CA LEU A 169 -13.94 -8.69 6.75
C LEU A 169 -15.14 -9.31 6.03
N ALA A 170 -16.34 -9.05 6.54
CA ALA A 170 -17.58 -9.30 5.83
C ALA A 170 -18.15 -7.97 5.31
N ALA A 171 -18.68 -7.96 4.09
CA ALA A 171 -19.22 -6.75 3.48
C ALA A 171 -20.29 -6.06 4.34
N ALA A 172 -21.10 -6.83 5.09
CA ALA A 172 -22.11 -6.30 5.99
C ALA A 172 -21.51 -5.46 7.13
N ASP A 173 -20.38 -5.89 7.69
CA ASP A 173 -19.70 -5.17 8.78
C ASP A 173 -19.02 -3.90 8.27
N VAL A 174 -18.42 -3.98 7.07
CA VAL A 174 -17.70 -2.86 6.44
C VAL A 174 -18.65 -1.76 5.94
N ALA A 175 -19.88 -2.10 5.54
CA ALA A 175 -20.82 -1.15 4.95
C ALA A 175 -21.09 0.08 5.84
N GLY A 176 -21.16 -0.13 7.17
CA GLY A 176 -21.42 0.91 8.16
C GLY A 176 -20.21 1.73 8.60
N MET A 177 -18.99 1.36 8.17
CA MET A 177 -17.77 2.06 8.56
C MET A 177 -17.58 3.36 7.77
N ASP A 178 -16.75 4.25 8.30
CA ASP A 178 -16.34 5.50 7.66
C ASP A 178 -14.91 5.82 8.08
N LYS A 179 -13.96 5.58 7.17
CA LYS A 179 -12.52 5.84 7.36
C LYS A 179 -11.96 5.32 8.70
N GLU A 180 -12.22 4.06 9.04
CA GLU A 180 -11.62 3.43 10.22
C GLU A 180 -10.20 2.93 9.90
N PHE A 181 -9.21 3.43 10.65
CA PHE A 181 -7.82 3.04 10.46
C PHE A 181 -7.51 1.77 11.26
N MET A 182 -7.23 0.66 10.59
CA MET A 182 -6.93 -0.61 11.23
C MET A 182 -5.45 -0.96 11.10
N TYR A 183 -4.76 -1.08 12.23
CA TYR A 183 -3.31 -1.22 12.28
C TYR A 183 -2.89 -2.54 12.91
N PHE A 184 -2.09 -3.32 12.18
CA PHE A 184 -1.57 -4.62 12.64
C PHE A 184 -0.41 -4.50 13.65
N GLY A 185 0.23 -3.33 13.77
CA GLY A 185 1.40 -3.16 14.63
C GLY A 185 2.50 -4.15 14.27
N HIS A 186 3.12 -4.73 15.30
CA HIS A 186 4.19 -5.71 15.14
C HIS A 186 3.70 -7.16 15.10
N HIS A 187 2.40 -7.43 14.97
CA HIS A 187 1.85 -8.79 15.15
C HIS A 187 2.20 -9.81 14.06
N ALA A 188 2.92 -9.44 13.00
CA ALA A 188 3.38 -10.37 11.97
C ALA A 188 4.21 -11.55 12.52
N HIS A 189 4.87 -11.40 13.67
CA HIS A 189 5.61 -12.48 14.34
C HIS A 189 4.75 -13.59 14.93
N LYS A 190 3.42 -13.37 15.02
CA LYS A 190 2.46 -14.32 15.58
C LYS A 190 1.80 -15.21 14.51
N ALA A 191 2.19 -15.03 13.23
CA ALA A 191 1.61 -15.73 12.07
C ALA A 191 2.17 -17.13 11.88
#